data_AF-A0A9X2AVT6-F1
#
_entry.id   AF-A0A9X2AVT6-F1
#
_cell.length_a   1.000
_cell.length_b   1.000
_cell.length_c   1.000
_cell.angle_alpha   90.00
_cell.angle_beta   90.00
_cell.angle_gamma   90.00
#
_symmetry.space_group_name_H-M   'P 1'
#
loop_
_entity.id
_entity.type
_entity.pdbx_description
1 polymer ?
#
loop_
_entity_poly.entity_id
_entity_poly.type
_entity_poly.pdbx_seq_one_letter_code
_entity_poly.pdbx_strand_id
1 'polypeptide(L)'
;MLKNFVLLMGLLFSTHSALAQVDISPAIGGSTENVSPTEYKDWIVHLEIESNDGTYTYCGGGLIGGEFIISASHCFENSSGFVVVRQGVDLFRPVALSYREFELFDTRNNLTYAETITYLQQAYQQYVEGIFTDNGLQISNPIMSISAEEIQQLKNDPNKACCTQIQDFDYRDLAIIKLAEPIIQISGALVTPRFELESGEYNLSPDETITFKGWGATNVGGPIADNLLKANFSYSFSHMFAEVNGYRECTQNDSDCRWTGMPFFEISSALVEQSVLPGDSGTPLYKGDEMYGTASYYGVNNYQSGFNEFEPYTEWFIRTIGKVAFPSKLIFVESDFSQFNGEFRIPVQNFTDSTITLDTENLTFDDNSYFEARHECPSQLSSLEGCMLVISTKSGTFAESQLDYLYLNPDLMITVSTGELTDTRPDENTDETVEQGGSGGSVGFTWLGFLIAVRLIFNKGR
;
A
#
# COMPACT_ATOMS: atom_id res chain seq x y z
N MET A 1 36.62 58.26 57.86
CA MET A 1 36.24 56.84 57.84
C MET A 1 34.73 56.76 57.66
N LEU A 2 34.15 57.12 56.51
CA LEU A 2 34.02 56.33 55.27
C LEU A 2 33.74 54.84 55.49
N LYS A 3 32.46 54.46 55.49
CA LYS A 3 31.94 53.30 54.74
C LYS A 3 30.43 53.46 54.55
N ASN A 4 30.05 53.60 53.29
CA ASN A 4 28.71 53.73 52.75
C ASN A 4 27.88 52.45 52.99
N PHE A 5 26.57 52.59 53.18
CA PHE A 5 25.63 51.63 52.61
C PHE A 5 24.39 52.36 52.11
N VAL A 6 24.32 52.43 50.77
CA VAL A 6 23.23 53.01 49.99
C VAL A 6 22.18 51.93 49.80
N LEU A 7 20.92 52.34 49.96
CA LEU A 7 19.69 51.62 49.65
C LEU A 7 19.68 51.28 48.14
N LEU A 8 19.86 50.01 47.76
CA LEU A 8 19.69 49.57 46.38
C LEU A 8 18.36 48.83 46.24
N MET A 9 17.39 49.54 45.68
CA MET A 9 16.10 49.03 45.24
C MET A 9 16.37 48.16 44.00
N GLY A 10 16.21 46.84 44.13
CA GLY A 10 16.35 45.90 43.03
C GLY A 10 15.23 46.08 42.01
N LEU A 11 15.53 46.76 40.90
CA LEU A 11 14.76 46.69 39.67
C LEU A 11 14.88 45.28 39.10
N LEU A 12 13.82 44.49 39.24
CA LEU A 12 13.61 43.28 38.46
C LEU A 12 13.39 43.69 37.00
N PHE A 13 14.48 43.73 36.22
CA PHE A 13 14.36 43.62 34.77
C PHE A 13 13.95 42.18 34.46
N SER A 14 12.65 41.96 34.25
CA SER A 14 12.19 40.77 33.53
C SER A 14 12.67 40.91 32.08
N THR A 15 13.86 40.38 31.79
CA THR A 15 14.23 40.06 30.42
C THR A 15 13.22 39.02 29.93
N HIS A 16 12.22 39.48 29.17
CA HIS A 16 11.48 38.59 28.29
C HIS A 16 12.50 38.11 27.26
N SER A 17 13.19 37.02 27.56
CA SER A 17 13.66 36.14 26.51
C SER A 17 12.39 35.73 25.79
N ALA A 18 12.16 36.32 24.61
CA ALA A 18 11.34 35.67 23.63
C ALA A 18 12.02 34.33 23.38
N LEU A 19 11.56 33.29 24.08
CA LEU A 19 11.70 31.95 23.58
C LEU A 19 11.01 32.00 22.23
N ALA A 20 11.81 31.98 21.17
CA ALA A 20 11.32 31.50 19.90
C ALA A 20 10.72 30.13 20.25
N GLN A 21 9.39 30.07 20.28
CA GLN A 21 8.68 28.82 20.25
C GLN A 21 9.10 28.21 18.92
N VAL A 22 10.08 27.32 18.98
CA VAL A 22 10.36 26.42 17.88
C VAL A 22 9.06 25.66 17.70
N ASP A 23 8.34 25.95 16.63
CA ASP A 23 7.26 25.09 16.16
C ASP A 23 7.89 23.73 15.89
N ILE A 24 7.83 22.85 16.88
CA ILE A 24 8.06 21.42 16.73
C ILE A 24 6.79 20.86 16.12
N SER A 25 6.72 20.91 14.79
CA SER A 25 5.76 20.11 14.04
C SER A 25 6.52 19.12 13.16
N PRO A 26 6.67 17.88 13.58
CA PRO A 26 6.94 16.79 12.67
C PRO A 26 5.62 16.12 12.24
N ALA A 27 5.60 15.52 11.05
CA ALA A 27 4.49 14.92 10.29
C ALA A 27 4.96 13.69 9.44
N ILE A 28 4.29 12.51 9.35
CA ILE A 28 4.98 11.17 9.24
C ILE A 28 6.13 11.20 10.23
N GLY A 29 5.75 11.03 11.52
CA GLY A 29 6.58 11.20 12.69
C GLY A 29 7.93 11.77 12.33
N GLY A 30 8.11 13.08 12.06
CA GLY A 30 9.41 13.65 11.64
C GLY A 30 9.45 14.56 10.40
N SER A 31 8.70 14.24 9.34
CA SER A 31 8.71 14.99 8.07
C SER A 31 7.83 16.25 8.10
N THR A 32 8.03 17.17 7.17
CA THR A 32 7.08 18.27 6.89
C THR A 32 6.82 18.42 5.40
N GLU A 33 7.30 17.46 4.61
CA GLU A 33 7.26 17.55 3.16
C GLU A 33 5.97 16.93 2.63
N ASN A 34 5.14 17.76 2.00
CA ASN A 34 3.93 17.31 1.32
C ASN A 34 4.27 16.62 -0.01
N VAL A 35 3.52 15.58 -0.35
CA VAL A 35 3.48 15.03 -1.69
C VAL A 35 2.75 16.01 -2.61
N SER A 36 3.35 16.36 -3.75
CA SER A 36 2.66 17.16 -4.75
C SER A 36 1.60 16.32 -5.49
N PRO A 37 0.53 16.93 -6.02
CA PRO A 37 -0.47 16.19 -6.80
C PRO A 37 0.12 15.35 -7.94
N THR A 38 1.16 15.86 -8.63
CA THR A 38 1.86 15.14 -9.71
C THR A 38 2.68 13.93 -9.24
N GLU A 39 3.06 13.88 -7.96
CA GLU A 39 3.78 12.75 -7.36
C GLU A 39 2.86 11.71 -6.71
N TYR A 40 1.59 12.08 -6.48
CA TYR A 40 0.58 11.21 -5.90
C TYR A 40 0.18 10.10 -6.88
N LYS A 41 -0.07 8.92 -6.32
CA LYS A 41 -0.56 7.76 -7.05
C LYS A 41 -1.87 7.34 -6.42
N ASP A 42 -2.91 7.25 -7.23
CA ASP A 42 -4.28 7.00 -6.78
C ASP A 42 -4.51 5.58 -6.24
N TRP A 43 -3.56 4.68 -6.45
CA TRP A 43 -3.54 3.36 -5.85
C TRP A 43 -3.03 3.33 -4.40
N ILE A 44 -2.47 4.42 -3.89
CA ILE A 44 -2.13 4.58 -2.47
C ILE A 44 -3.35 5.20 -1.81
N VAL A 45 -4.00 4.46 -0.92
CA VAL A 45 -5.28 4.87 -0.34
C VAL A 45 -5.19 5.02 1.16
N HIS A 46 -5.99 5.94 1.70
CA HIS A 46 -6.30 6.00 3.12
C HIS A 46 -7.62 5.28 3.38
N LEU A 47 -7.64 4.46 4.43
CA LEU A 47 -8.75 3.60 4.82
C LEU A 47 -9.31 4.09 6.15
N GLU A 48 -10.62 4.31 6.20
CA GLU A 48 -11.38 4.41 7.44
C GLU A 48 -12.21 3.13 7.57
N ILE A 49 -11.76 2.22 8.41
CA ILE A 49 -12.37 0.90 8.58
C ILE A 49 -13.32 1.00 9.77
N GLU A 50 -14.61 0.81 9.51
CA GLU A 50 -15.62 0.83 10.57
C GLU A 50 -15.47 -0.44 11.42
N SER A 51 -15.45 -0.26 12.74
CA SER A 51 -15.44 -1.33 13.73
C SER A 51 -16.84 -1.70 14.16
N ASN A 52 -17.02 -2.90 14.71
CA ASN A 52 -18.33 -3.40 15.18
C ASN A 52 -19.01 -2.52 16.25
N ASP A 53 -18.25 -1.66 16.93
CA ASP A 53 -18.75 -0.70 17.92
C ASP A 53 -19.05 0.71 17.35
N GLY A 54 -18.92 0.88 16.03
CA GLY A 54 -19.13 2.14 15.32
C GLY A 54 -17.94 3.11 15.38
N THR A 55 -16.79 2.70 15.93
CA THR A 55 -15.54 3.47 15.85
C THR A 55 -14.80 3.20 14.54
N TYR A 56 -13.79 4.00 14.22
CA TYR A 56 -13.00 3.84 12.99
C TYR A 56 -11.54 3.55 13.31
N THR A 57 -10.98 2.57 12.60
CA THR A 57 -9.54 2.32 12.50
C THR A 57 -9.02 3.01 11.25
N TYR A 58 -7.95 3.80 11.40
CA TYR A 58 -7.30 4.52 10.29
C TYR A 58 -6.05 3.79 9.86
N CYS A 59 -5.96 3.46 8.57
CA CYS A 59 -4.85 2.75 7.98
C CYS A 59 -4.60 3.25 6.54
N GLY A 60 -3.51 2.82 5.93
CA GLY A 60 -3.31 2.91 4.49
C GLY A 60 -3.51 1.57 3.79
N GLY A 61 -3.43 1.60 2.46
CA GLY A 61 -3.50 0.41 1.63
C GLY A 61 -3.04 0.64 0.20
N GLY A 62 -2.81 -0.45 -0.53
CA GLY A 62 -2.50 -0.45 -1.95
C GLY A 62 -3.64 -1.06 -2.77
N LEU A 63 -4.15 -0.34 -3.76
CA LEU A 63 -5.15 -0.86 -4.68
C LEU A 63 -4.53 -1.79 -5.73
N ILE A 64 -5.16 -2.95 -5.92
CA ILE A 64 -4.84 -3.93 -6.94
C ILE A 64 -6.06 -4.09 -7.84
N GLY A 65 -5.98 -3.50 -9.04
CA GLY A 65 -7.01 -3.59 -10.08
C GLY A 65 -8.35 -2.93 -9.73
N GLY A 66 -8.38 -2.00 -8.78
CA GLY A 66 -9.56 -1.29 -8.30
C GLY A 66 -10.51 -2.15 -7.45
N GLU A 67 -10.25 -3.45 -7.33
CA GLU A 67 -11.15 -4.41 -6.69
C GLU A 67 -10.59 -4.97 -5.37
N PHE A 68 -9.27 -5.07 -5.25
CA PHE A 68 -8.63 -5.52 -4.02
C PHE A 68 -7.81 -4.41 -3.39
N ILE A 69 -7.69 -4.46 -2.07
CA ILE A 69 -6.76 -3.63 -1.31
C ILE A 69 -5.86 -4.56 -0.49
N ILE A 70 -4.54 -4.42 -0.67
CA ILE A 70 -3.54 -5.01 0.22
C ILE A 70 -3.25 -4.01 1.35
N SER A 71 -3.29 -4.49 2.59
CA SER A 71 -3.07 -3.67 3.79
C SER A 71 -2.59 -4.57 4.96
N ALA A 72 -2.49 -4.00 6.15
CA ALA A 72 -2.06 -4.70 7.35
C ALA A 72 -3.25 -5.44 8.00
N SER A 73 -3.08 -6.67 8.48
CA SER A 73 -4.21 -7.42 9.05
C SER A 73 -4.70 -6.85 10.37
N HIS A 74 -3.82 -6.24 11.17
CA HIS A 74 -4.22 -5.60 12.42
C HIS A 74 -5.21 -4.44 12.21
N CYS A 75 -5.29 -3.88 10.98
CA CYS A 75 -6.28 -2.86 10.63
C CYS A 75 -7.73 -3.39 10.65
N PHE A 76 -7.94 -4.71 10.50
CA PHE A 76 -9.25 -5.31 10.26
C PHE A 76 -9.79 -6.19 11.39
N GLU A 77 -9.04 -6.39 12.48
CA GLU A 77 -9.36 -7.36 13.56
C GLU A 77 -10.77 -7.19 14.16
N ASN A 78 -11.29 -5.97 14.21
CA ASN A 78 -12.61 -5.65 14.77
C ASN A 78 -13.59 -5.05 13.74
N SER A 79 -13.30 -5.18 12.45
CA SER A 79 -14.07 -4.55 11.39
C SER A 79 -15.53 -5.05 11.32
N SER A 80 -16.44 -4.16 10.91
CA SER A 80 -17.85 -4.43 10.65
C SER A 80 -18.10 -4.91 9.21
N GLY A 81 -17.07 -4.91 8.34
CA GLY A 81 -17.18 -5.19 6.91
C GLY A 81 -17.40 -3.96 6.03
N PHE A 82 -17.29 -2.74 6.59
CA PHE A 82 -17.39 -1.49 5.84
C PHE A 82 -16.08 -0.69 5.90
N VAL A 83 -15.72 -0.11 4.76
CA VAL A 83 -14.54 0.75 4.62
C VAL A 83 -14.86 1.99 3.80
N VAL A 84 -14.34 3.12 4.26
CA VAL A 84 -14.23 4.35 3.46
C VAL A 84 -12.84 4.38 2.85
N VAL A 85 -12.77 4.44 1.53
CA VAL A 85 -11.53 4.55 0.77
C VAL A 85 -11.39 5.98 0.28
N ARG A 86 -10.29 6.64 0.65
CA ARG A 86 -9.94 7.99 0.21
C ARG A 86 -8.77 7.93 -0.75
N GLN A 87 -8.94 8.58 -1.90
CA GLN A 87 -7.89 8.83 -2.88
C GLN A 87 -7.67 10.34 -3.02
N GLY A 88 -6.43 10.80 -2.85
CA GLY A 88 -6.02 12.19 -3.05
C GLY A 88 -5.09 12.69 -1.96
N VAL A 89 -4.33 13.74 -2.24
CA VAL A 89 -3.32 14.28 -1.30
C VAL A 89 -3.96 14.80 -0.02
N ASP A 90 -5.00 15.63 -0.11
CA ASP A 90 -5.71 16.21 1.05
C ASP A 90 -6.82 15.24 1.51
N LEU A 91 -6.71 14.68 2.72
CA LEU A 91 -7.68 13.73 3.27
C LEU A 91 -9.09 14.31 3.38
N PHE A 92 -9.18 15.61 3.66
CA PHE A 92 -10.44 16.31 3.85
C PHE A 92 -11.01 16.86 2.53
N ARG A 93 -10.21 16.87 1.47
CA ARG A 93 -10.61 17.19 0.09
C ARG A 93 -10.04 16.15 -0.88
N PRO A 94 -10.47 14.88 -0.75
CA PRO A 94 -9.96 13.82 -1.61
C PRO A 94 -10.45 14.03 -3.04
N VAL A 95 -9.68 13.52 -4.00
CA VAL A 95 -10.05 13.46 -5.42
C VAL A 95 -11.19 12.46 -5.61
N ALA A 96 -11.16 11.34 -4.89
CA ALA A 96 -12.24 10.37 -4.86
C ALA A 96 -12.48 9.84 -3.45
N LEU A 97 -13.75 9.61 -3.13
CA LEU A 97 -14.22 9.10 -1.84
C LEU A 97 -15.23 7.99 -2.09
N SER A 98 -14.87 6.77 -1.72
CA SER A 98 -15.67 5.58 -1.99
C SER A 98 -16.08 4.93 -0.67
N TYR A 99 -17.38 4.68 -0.50
CA TYR A 99 -17.92 3.89 0.60
C TYR A 99 -18.18 2.49 0.07
N ARG A 100 -17.57 1.46 0.68
CA ARG A 100 -17.67 0.08 0.21
C ARG A 100 -17.89 -0.89 1.33
N GLU A 101 -18.81 -1.82 1.11
CA GLU A 101 -18.77 -3.12 1.76
C GLU A 101 -17.54 -3.88 1.25
N PHE A 102 -16.91 -4.65 2.12
CA PHE A 102 -15.80 -5.50 1.75
C PHE A 102 -15.92 -6.88 2.39
N GLU A 103 -15.36 -7.86 1.71
CA GLU A 103 -15.05 -9.16 2.29
C GLU A 103 -13.59 -9.14 2.75
N LEU A 104 -13.33 -9.48 4.01
CA LEU A 104 -11.98 -9.79 4.48
C LEU A 104 -11.57 -11.11 3.81
N PHE A 105 -10.97 -10.97 2.63
CA PHE A 105 -10.87 -12.05 1.67
C PHE A 105 -9.88 -13.11 2.13
N ASP A 106 -8.71 -12.68 2.62
CA ASP A 106 -7.84 -13.51 3.44
C ASP A 106 -6.92 -12.66 4.32
N THR A 107 -6.50 -13.23 5.44
CA THR A 107 -5.46 -12.69 6.33
C THR A 107 -4.34 -13.71 6.44
N ARG A 108 -3.09 -13.29 6.26
CA ARG A 108 -1.97 -14.19 6.49
C ARG A 108 -1.54 -14.19 7.94
N ASN A 109 -1.79 -15.35 8.55
CA ASN A 109 -1.50 -15.61 9.95
C ASN A 109 -0.19 -16.36 10.16
N ASN A 110 0.31 -17.06 9.14
CA ASN A 110 1.56 -17.82 9.14
C ASN A 110 1.98 -18.12 7.70
N LEU A 111 3.27 -18.39 7.49
CA LEU A 111 3.72 -19.06 6.27
C LEU A 111 3.27 -20.53 6.30
N THR A 112 2.74 -21.02 5.19
CA THR A 112 2.60 -22.46 4.97
C THR A 112 3.98 -23.09 4.92
N TYR A 113 4.06 -24.40 5.17
CA TYR A 113 5.34 -25.13 5.08
C TYR A 113 6.06 -24.90 3.75
N ALA A 114 5.33 -24.88 2.63
CA ALA A 114 5.92 -24.62 1.31
C ALA A 114 6.48 -23.19 1.20
N GLU A 115 5.73 -22.18 1.65
CA GLU A 115 6.19 -20.79 1.69
C GLU A 115 7.42 -20.63 2.62
N THR A 116 7.45 -21.32 3.76
CA THR A 116 8.62 -21.35 4.65
C THR A 116 9.85 -21.93 3.96
N ILE A 117 9.72 -23.01 3.19
CA ILE A 117 10.84 -23.59 2.45
C ILE A 117 11.35 -22.63 1.37
N THR A 118 10.45 -22.02 0.59
CA THR A 118 10.83 -21.01 -0.41
C THR A 118 11.57 -19.84 0.24
N TYR A 119 11.05 -19.36 1.38
CA TYR A 119 11.64 -18.24 2.10
C TYR A 119 13.03 -18.56 2.68
N LEU A 120 13.22 -19.77 3.18
CA LEU A 120 14.53 -20.26 3.62
C LEU A 120 15.54 -20.33 2.48
N GLN A 121 15.11 -20.76 1.30
CA GLN A 121 15.97 -20.82 0.11
C GLN A 121 16.37 -19.41 -0.33
N GLN A 122 15.43 -18.48 -0.33
CA GLN A 122 15.68 -17.07 -0.63
C GLN A 122 16.67 -16.47 0.36
N ALA A 123 16.44 -16.63 1.67
CA ALA A 123 17.35 -16.16 2.70
C ALA A 123 18.77 -16.76 2.53
N TYR A 124 18.87 -18.06 2.24
CA TYR A 124 20.16 -18.68 2.00
C TYR A 124 20.88 -18.10 0.78
N GLN A 125 20.18 -17.89 -0.34
CA GLN A 125 20.78 -17.33 -1.55
C GLN A 125 21.19 -15.86 -1.34
N GLN A 126 20.33 -15.07 -0.72
CA GLN A 126 20.57 -13.65 -0.41
C GLN A 126 21.79 -13.48 0.50
N TYR A 127 21.83 -14.22 1.61
CA TYR A 127 22.79 -13.97 2.67
C TYR A 127 23.97 -14.93 2.64
N VAL A 128 23.73 -16.23 2.51
CA VAL A 128 24.81 -17.20 2.60
C VAL A 128 25.58 -17.27 1.30
N GLU A 129 24.95 -17.55 0.17
CA GLU A 129 25.67 -17.54 -1.11
C GLU A 129 26.11 -16.12 -1.49
N GLY A 130 25.28 -15.12 -1.24
CA GLY A 130 25.56 -13.72 -1.58
C GLY A 130 26.61 -13.04 -0.71
N ILE A 131 26.68 -13.36 0.60
CA ILE A 131 27.54 -12.67 1.57
C ILE A 131 28.53 -13.63 2.27
N PHE A 132 28.11 -14.84 2.65
CA PHE A 132 28.89 -15.79 3.46
C PHE A 132 29.22 -17.11 2.74
N THR A 133 30.24 -17.10 1.88
CA THR A 133 30.53 -18.18 0.91
C THR A 133 30.76 -19.60 1.47
N ASP A 134 30.98 -19.78 2.79
CA ASP A 134 31.36 -21.06 3.40
C ASP A 134 30.54 -21.45 4.66
N ASN A 135 29.47 -20.72 4.99
CA ASN A 135 28.69 -20.96 6.21
C ASN A 135 27.35 -21.66 5.95
N GLY A 136 26.76 -22.27 6.99
CA GLY A 136 25.33 -22.64 6.98
C GLY A 136 24.46 -21.48 7.48
N LEU A 137 23.15 -21.55 7.23
CA LEU A 137 22.20 -20.57 7.77
C LEU A 137 21.94 -20.87 9.25
N GLN A 138 22.22 -19.91 10.15
CA GLN A 138 21.78 -19.99 11.55
C GLN A 138 20.42 -19.30 11.67
N ILE A 139 19.46 -19.90 12.35
CA ILE A 139 18.13 -19.36 12.60
C ILE A 139 18.02 -19.05 14.09
N SER A 140 17.41 -17.93 14.48
CA SER A 140 17.44 -17.45 15.87
C SER A 140 16.39 -18.08 16.79
N ASN A 141 15.26 -18.56 16.27
CA ASN A 141 14.13 -18.99 17.10
C ASN A 141 13.38 -20.21 16.52
N PRO A 142 13.65 -21.45 16.99
CA PRO A 142 14.72 -21.83 17.91
C PRO A 142 16.11 -21.67 17.28
N ILE A 143 17.16 -21.59 18.10
CA ILE A 143 18.54 -21.58 17.59
C ILE A 143 18.82 -22.92 16.90
N MET A 144 18.84 -22.90 15.56
CA MET A 144 19.16 -24.05 14.73
C MET A 144 20.10 -23.65 13.60
N SER A 145 20.98 -24.56 13.21
CA SER A 145 21.83 -24.40 12.04
C SER A 145 21.33 -25.31 10.95
N ILE A 146 21.11 -24.76 9.75
CA ILE A 146 20.83 -25.53 8.55
C ILE A 146 22.04 -25.42 7.63
N SER A 147 22.65 -26.56 7.32
CA SER A 147 23.80 -26.59 6.42
C SER A 147 23.42 -26.27 4.97
N ALA A 148 24.38 -25.77 4.19
CA ALA A 148 24.23 -25.59 2.75
C ALA A 148 23.70 -26.86 2.04
N GLU A 149 24.19 -28.03 2.45
CA GLU A 149 23.75 -29.31 1.89
C GLU A 149 22.26 -29.59 2.20
N GLU A 150 21.81 -29.32 3.43
CA GLU A 150 20.41 -29.49 3.82
C GLU A 150 19.49 -28.53 3.05
N ILE A 151 19.92 -27.29 2.81
CA ILE A 151 19.15 -26.30 2.03
C ILE A 151 19.04 -26.73 0.56
N GLN A 152 20.13 -27.21 -0.03
CA GLN A 152 20.10 -27.79 -1.38
C GLN A 152 19.26 -29.06 -1.47
N GLN A 153 19.16 -29.81 -0.38
CA GLN A 153 18.27 -30.98 -0.31
C GLN A 153 16.80 -30.58 -0.19
N LEU A 154 16.45 -29.49 0.50
CA LEU A 154 15.08 -28.96 0.55
C LEU A 154 14.55 -28.56 -0.84
N LYS A 155 15.44 -28.15 -1.76
CA LYS A 155 15.06 -27.90 -3.16
C LYS A 155 14.55 -29.15 -3.88
N ASN A 156 15.08 -30.31 -3.53
CA ASN A 156 14.75 -31.59 -4.18
C ASN A 156 13.66 -32.37 -3.43
N ASP A 157 13.58 -32.20 -2.11
CA ASP A 157 12.56 -32.80 -1.25
C ASP A 157 12.16 -31.80 -0.16
N PRO A 158 11.10 -31.00 -0.41
CA PRO A 158 10.62 -30.02 0.55
C PRO A 158 10.24 -30.62 1.90
N ASN A 159 9.89 -31.91 1.98
CA ASN A 159 9.41 -32.57 3.20
C ASN A 159 10.53 -33.16 4.08
N LYS A 160 11.78 -32.75 3.85
CA LYS A 160 12.92 -33.32 4.56
C LYS A 160 12.88 -32.99 6.06
N ALA A 161 13.15 -34.01 6.88
CA ALA A 161 12.99 -34.00 8.33
C ALA A 161 13.84 -32.96 9.11
N CYS A 162 14.86 -32.34 8.51
CA CYS A 162 15.69 -31.32 9.17
C CYS A 162 14.88 -30.15 9.72
N CYS A 163 13.76 -29.86 9.06
CA CYS A 163 13.18 -28.54 9.02
C CYS A 163 11.72 -28.54 9.50
N THR A 164 11.25 -29.68 10.02
CA THR A 164 9.94 -29.84 10.67
C THR A 164 9.87 -29.17 12.06
N GLN A 165 10.98 -28.57 12.54
CA GLN A 165 11.08 -27.85 13.81
C GLN A 165 11.08 -26.33 13.64
N ILE A 166 11.09 -25.82 12.41
CA ILE A 166 10.89 -24.41 12.12
C ILE A 166 9.41 -24.16 12.44
N GLN A 167 9.15 -23.67 13.65
CA GLN A 167 7.80 -23.39 14.10
C GLN A 167 7.17 -22.31 13.23
N ASP A 168 5.84 -22.36 13.11
CA ASP A 168 5.04 -21.32 12.49
C ASP A 168 5.49 -19.94 13.03
N PHE A 169 6.09 -19.12 12.16
CA PHE A 169 6.45 -17.75 12.51
C PHE A 169 5.15 -16.94 12.65
N ASP A 170 4.66 -16.81 13.88
CA ASP A 170 3.37 -16.19 14.24
C ASP A 170 3.43 -14.65 14.15
N TYR A 171 3.76 -14.14 12.96
CA TYR A 171 3.74 -12.71 12.65
C TYR A 171 2.65 -12.43 11.62
N ARG A 172 1.53 -11.88 12.11
CA ARG A 172 0.26 -11.75 11.40
C ARG A 172 0.03 -10.30 11.03
N ASP A 173 0.50 -9.88 9.87
CA ASP A 173 0.22 -8.50 9.50
C ASP A 173 -0.02 -8.20 8.03
N LEU A 174 -0.53 -9.16 7.26
CA LEU A 174 -1.00 -8.92 5.89
C LEU A 174 -2.46 -9.32 5.71
N ALA A 175 -3.22 -8.45 5.05
CA ALA A 175 -4.60 -8.69 4.67
C ALA A 175 -4.88 -8.24 3.23
N ILE A 176 -5.61 -9.07 2.50
CA ILE A 176 -6.25 -8.68 1.25
C ILE A 176 -7.74 -8.55 1.55
N ILE A 177 -8.30 -7.38 1.26
CA ILE A 177 -9.75 -7.20 1.22
C ILE A 177 -10.22 -7.13 -0.22
N LYS A 178 -11.41 -7.68 -0.47
CA LYS A 178 -12.10 -7.57 -1.76
C LYS A 178 -13.27 -6.62 -1.59
N LEU A 179 -13.30 -5.55 -2.38
CA LEU A 179 -14.40 -4.60 -2.39
C LEU A 179 -15.62 -5.22 -3.07
N ALA A 180 -16.81 -4.97 -2.52
CA ALA A 180 -18.06 -5.42 -3.11
C ALA A 180 -18.28 -4.82 -4.51
N GLU A 181 -17.82 -3.60 -4.72
CA GLU A 181 -17.79 -2.90 -6.00
C GLU A 181 -16.41 -2.28 -6.24
N PRO A 182 -15.80 -2.46 -7.42
CA PRO A 182 -14.55 -1.82 -7.75
C PRO A 182 -14.62 -0.29 -7.65
N ILE A 183 -13.49 0.33 -7.31
CA ILE A 183 -13.30 1.78 -7.32
C ILE A 183 -12.40 2.19 -8.48
N ILE A 184 -12.45 3.47 -8.85
CA ILE A 184 -11.66 3.99 -9.97
C ILE A 184 -10.17 3.98 -9.61
N GLN A 185 -9.38 3.39 -10.49
CA GLN A 185 -7.93 3.31 -10.39
C GLN A 185 -7.32 3.60 -11.77
N ILE A 186 -6.69 4.77 -11.93
CA ILE A 186 -6.07 5.27 -13.17
C ILE A 186 -4.54 5.21 -13.16
N SER A 187 -3.94 4.79 -12.05
CA SER A 187 -2.53 4.37 -11.97
C SER A 187 -2.39 3.13 -11.08
N GLY A 188 -1.27 2.44 -11.11
CA GLY A 188 -1.10 1.25 -10.26
C GLY A 188 0.36 0.85 -10.04
N ALA A 189 0.53 -0.23 -9.29
CA ALA A 189 1.80 -0.90 -9.10
C ALA A 189 1.61 -2.42 -9.12
N LEU A 190 2.67 -3.13 -9.49
CA LEU A 190 2.76 -4.58 -9.44
C LEU A 190 3.12 -5.03 -8.02
N VAL A 191 2.50 -6.12 -7.56
CA VAL A 191 2.95 -6.85 -6.36
C VAL A 191 4.25 -7.56 -6.73
N THR A 192 5.36 -7.12 -6.19
CA THR A 192 6.69 -7.58 -6.61
C THR A 192 7.48 -8.07 -5.40
N PRO A 193 8.10 -9.27 -5.44
CA PRO A 193 9.04 -9.67 -4.39
C PRO A 193 10.28 -8.77 -4.45
N ARG A 194 10.91 -8.48 -3.31
CA ARG A 194 12.12 -7.64 -3.31
C ARG A 194 13.32 -8.36 -3.91
N PHE A 195 13.39 -9.67 -3.73
CA PHE A 195 14.41 -10.53 -4.26
C PHE A 195 13.77 -11.67 -5.04
N GLU A 196 14.31 -11.92 -6.22
CA GLU A 196 13.84 -12.98 -7.11
C GLU A 196 14.73 -14.21 -6.96
N LEU A 197 14.14 -15.31 -6.47
CA LEU A 197 14.90 -16.54 -6.19
C LEU A 197 15.55 -17.10 -7.47
N GLU A 198 14.83 -17.08 -8.59
CA GLU A 198 15.29 -17.71 -9.84
C GLU A 198 16.47 -16.98 -10.48
N SER A 199 16.44 -15.64 -10.49
CA SER A 199 17.50 -14.82 -11.07
C SER A 199 18.60 -14.49 -10.06
N GLY A 200 18.28 -14.49 -8.77
CA GLY A 200 19.17 -14.00 -7.70
C GLY A 200 19.32 -12.48 -7.68
N GLU A 201 18.43 -11.76 -8.35
CA GLU A 201 18.48 -10.31 -8.48
C GLU A 201 17.58 -9.61 -7.45
N TYR A 202 17.96 -8.41 -7.05
CA TYR A 202 17.16 -7.54 -6.18
C TYR A 202 16.36 -6.55 -7.02
N ASN A 203 15.04 -6.58 -6.89
CA ASN A 203 14.14 -5.52 -7.36
C ASN A 203 14.22 -4.30 -6.42
N LEU A 204 14.47 -4.54 -5.12
CA LEU A 204 14.78 -3.50 -4.13
C LEU A 204 15.99 -3.90 -3.30
N SER A 205 17.12 -3.21 -3.52
CA SER A 205 18.41 -3.53 -2.91
C SER A 205 18.56 -2.96 -1.49
N PRO A 206 19.26 -3.67 -0.58
CA PRO A 206 19.82 -3.11 0.65
C PRO A 206 20.56 -1.79 0.41
N ASP A 207 20.52 -0.88 1.39
CA ASP A 207 21.14 0.46 1.35
C ASP A 207 20.52 1.48 0.39
N GLU A 208 19.52 1.09 -0.40
CA GLU A 208 18.81 2.04 -1.24
C GLU A 208 18.00 3.03 -0.38
N THR A 209 18.02 4.30 -0.79
CA THR A 209 17.13 5.32 -0.22
C THR A 209 15.77 5.23 -0.88
N ILE A 210 14.73 5.02 -0.09
CA ILE A 210 13.36 4.93 -0.56
C ILE A 210 12.51 6.04 0.03
N THR A 211 11.63 6.62 -0.79
CA THR A 211 10.67 7.62 -0.34
C THR A 211 9.37 6.92 0.05
N PHE A 212 9.10 6.84 1.35
CA PHE A 212 7.81 6.41 1.85
C PHE A 212 6.83 7.59 1.85
N LYS A 213 5.55 7.30 1.59
CA LYS A 213 4.47 8.29 1.55
C LYS A 213 3.28 7.77 2.34
N GLY A 214 2.72 8.57 3.23
CA GLY A 214 1.63 8.16 4.11
C GLY A 214 0.94 9.33 4.84
N TRP A 215 -0.17 9.02 5.50
CA TRP A 215 -1.00 9.98 6.25
C TRP A 215 -0.95 9.74 7.77
N GLY A 216 -0.08 8.84 8.22
CA GLY A 216 0.03 8.49 9.62
C GLY A 216 0.36 9.66 10.52
N ALA A 217 0.28 9.38 11.81
CA ALA A 217 0.38 10.37 12.86
C ALA A 217 1.64 11.23 12.70
N THR A 218 1.48 12.50 13.01
CA THR A 218 2.53 13.47 12.73
C THR A 218 3.67 13.40 13.74
N ASN A 219 3.34 12.95 14.95
CA ASN A 219 4.26 12.62 16.02
C ASN A 219 3.66 11.46 16.82
N VAL A 220 4.45 10.81 17.68
CA VAL A 220 3.94 9.73 18.54
C VAL A 220 2.76 10.25 19.38
N GLY A 221 1.60 9.62 19.24
CA GLY A 221 0.34 10.03 19.89
C GLY A 221 -0.28 11.33 19.38
N GLY A 222 0.22 11.89 18.28
CA GLY A 222 -0.31 13.08 17.62
C GLY A 222 -1.47 12.78 16.65
N PRO A 223 -2.03 13.81 16.01
CA PRO A 223 -3.06 13.64 14.98
C PRO A 223 -2.47 13.02 13.71
N ILE A 224 -3.33 12.42 12.88
CA ILE A 224 -3.00 12.06 11.49
C ILE A 224 -2.77 13.30 10.64
N ALA A 225 -2.04 13.16 9.53
CA ALA A 225 -1.71 14.28 8.65
C ALA A 225 -2.88 14.64 7.71
N ASP A 226 -3.21 15.94 7.61
CA ASP A 226 -4.24 16.42 6.68
C ASP A 226 -3.87 16.16 5.21
N ASN A 227 -2.58 16.29 4.87
CA ASN A 227 -2.04 16.04 3.54
C ASN A 227 -1.16 14.79 3.54
N LEU A 228 -1.06 14.11 2.40
CA LEU A 228 -0.12 13.03 2.20
C LEU A 228 1.30 13.58 2.30
N LEU A 229 2.09 13.00 3.18
CA LEU A 229 3.47 13.41 3.41
C LEU A 229 4.43 12.41 2.79
N LYS A 230 5.69 12.83 2.66
CA LYS A 230 6.77 11.95 2.21
C LYS A 230 8.02 12.10 3.06
N ALA A 231 8.79 11.03 3.11
CA ALA A 231 9.98 10.92 3.93
C ALA A 231 10.96 9.93 3.27
N ASN A 232 12.25 10.27 3.28
CA ASN A 232 13.29 9.39 2.78
C ASN A 232 13.82 8.52 3.91
N PHE A 233 13.84 7.21 3.67
CA PHE A 233 14.38 6.23 4.57
C PHE A 233 15.49 5.46 3.87
N SER A 234 16.49 5.05 4.63
CA SER A 234 17.44 4.04 4.21
C SER A 234 16.86 2.68 4.54
N TYR A 235 16.85 1.80 3.55
CA TYR A 235 16.57 0.40 3.82
C TYR A 235 17.73 -0.18 4.65
N SER A 236 17.46 -0.62 5.89
CA SER A 236 18.53 -0.81 6.89
C SER A 236 18.50 -2.13 7.63
N PHE A 237 17.56 -3.04 7.33
CA PHE A 237 17.57 -4.34 7.97
C PHE A 237 16.98 -5.44 7.09
N SER A 238 17.83 -6.41 6.79
CA SER A 238 17.50 -7.62 6.04
C SER A 238 17.82 -8.85 6.90
N HIS A 239 16.91 -9.23 7.78
CA HIS A 239 16.75 -10.53 8.50
C HIS A 239 17.91 -11.17 9.25
N MET A 240 19.17 -10.83 8.99
CA MET A 240 20.37 -11.41 9.53
C MET A 240 21.02 -10.42 10.48
N PHE A 241 21.08 -10.80 11.75
CA PHE A 241 21.73 -10.02 12.79
C PHE A 241 22.92 -10.74 13.40
N ALA A 242 23.93 -9.94 13.76
CA ALA A 242 25.00 -10.36 14.65
C ALA A 242 24.71 -9.84 16.06
N GLU A 243 24.74 -10.71 17.07
CA GLU A 243 24.55 -10.36 18.49
C GLU A 243 25.89 -9.96 19.13
N VAL A 244 26.50 -8.86 18.66
CA VAL A 244 27.77 -8.35 19.22
C VAL A 244 27.57 -6.92 19.73
N ASN A 245 27.33 -6.79 21.04
CA ASN A 245 27.03 -5.51 21.72
C ASN A 245 25.74 -4.80 21.22
N GLY A 246 24.74 -5.57 20.81
CA GLY A 246 23.47 -5.10 20.24
C GLY A 246 23.10 -5.89 19.00
N TYR A 247 21.88 -5.71 18.50
CA TYR A 247 21.45 -6.22 17.20
C TYR A 247 21.97 -5.27 16.11
N ARG A 248 22.73 -5.80 15.14
CA ARG A 248 23.14 -5.08 13.95
C ARG A 248 23.17 -5.99 12.74
N GLU A 249 23.14 -5.40 11.55
CA GLU A 249 23.29 -6.16 10.32
C GLU A 249 24.59 -6.95 10.28
N CYS A 250 24.45 -8.12 9.66
CA CYS A 250 25.53 -9.06 9.42
C CYS A 250 26.49 -8.57 8.33
N THR A 251 27.79 -8.66 8.62
CA THR A 251 28.87 -8.42 7.67
C THR A 251 29.64 -9.71 7.44
N GLN A 252 30.38 -9.81 6.34
CA GLN A 252 31.22 -11.00 6.02
C GLN A 252 32.19 -11.41 7.15
N ASN A 253 32.49 -10.49 8.08
CA ASN A 253 33.41 -10.74 9.20
C ASN A 253 32.71 -11.32 10.44
N ASP A 254 31.39 -11.41 10.43
CA ASP A 254 30.61 -11.91 11.56
C ASP A 254 30.55 -13.42 11.59
N SER A 255 30.80 -13.99 12.77
CA SER A 255 30.85 -15.43 13.00
C SER A 255 29.61 -16.02 13.67
N ASP A 256 28.71 -15.16 14.18
CA ASP A 256 27.45 -15.55 14.84
C ASP A 256 26.28 -14.75 14.24
N CYS A 257 26.17 -14.84 12.93
CA CYS A 257 25.08 -14.25 12.17
C CYS A 257 23.86 -15.16 12.19
N ARG A 258 22.71 -14.62 12.62
CA ARG A 258 21.46 -15.36 12.78
C ARG A 258 20.34 -14.70 11.99
N TRP A 259 19.60 -15.52 11.27
CA TRP A 259 18.39 -15.16 10.56
C TRP A 259 17.17 -15.19 11.50
N THR A 260 16.36 -14.14 11.51
CA THR A 260 15.16 -14.02 12.38
C THR A 260 14.05 -14.98 11.97
N GLY A 261 13.99 -15.33 10.69
CA GLY A 261 12.91 -16.14 10.10
C GLY A 261 11.56 -15.45 10.01
N MET A 262 11.50 -14.16 10.33
CA MET A 262 10.26 -13.40 10.32
C MET A 262 10.13 -12.63 9.00
N PRO A 263 9.01 -12.73 8.28
CA PRO A 263 8.83 -12.10 6.97
C PRO A 263 8.52 -10.59 7.07
N PHE A 264 9.44 -9.81 7.65
CA PHE A 264 9.41 -8.35 7.63
C PHE A 264 10.78 -7.75 7.28
N PHE A 265 10.80 -6.61 6.61
CA PHE A 265 12.02 -5.81 6.48
C PHE A 265 11.86 -4.48 7.19
N GLU A 266 12.97 -3.84 7.56
CA GLU A 266 12.92 -2.54 8.24
C GLU A 266 13.58 -1.45 7.41
N ILE A 267 12.95 -0.28 7.44
CA ILE A 267 13.55 0.97 6.97
C ILE A 267 13.84 1.85 8.18
N SER A 268 14.89 2.66 8.09
CA SER A 268 15.24 3.63 9.13
C SER A 268 15.54 5.00 8.52
N SER A 269 15.34 6.05 9.31
CA SER A 269 15.76 7.38 8.92
C SER A 269 17.05 7.77 9.62
N ALA A 270 17.89 8.54 8.93
CA ALA A 270 19.02 9.22 9.55
C ALA A 270 18.57 10.30 10.56
N LEU A 271 17.32 10.76 10.44
CA LEU A 271 16.72 11.70 11.37
C LEU A 271 16.02 10.92 12.46
N VAL A 272 16.51 11.11 13.68
CA VAL A 272 15.94 10.50 14.89
C VAL A 272 14.45 10.81 14.98
N GLU A 273 13.95 11.95 14.53
CA GLU A 273 12.51 12.21 14.69
C GLU A 273 11.63 11.58 13.61
N GLN A 274 12.18 10.92 12.57
CA GLN A 274 11.50 10.43 11.34
C GLN A 274 11.16 8.93 11.33
N SER A 275 9.86 8.58 11.31
CA SER A 275 9.33 7.20 11.37
C SER A 275 7.92 7.09 10.78
N VAL A 276 7.56 5.88 10.33
CA VAL A 276 6.19 5.49 9.98
C VAL A 276 5.40 5.34 11.27
N LEU A 277 4.24 5.99 11.40
CA LEU A 277 3.51 6.10 12.66
C LEU A 277 2.05 5.59 12.55
N PRO A 278 1.31 5.44 13.66
CA PRO A 278 -0.08 4.97 13.62
C PRO A 278 -0.92 5.75 12.59
N GLY A 279 -1.69 5.04 11.76
CA GLY A 279 -2.37 5.59 10.59
C GLY A 279 -1.68 5.28 9.26
N ASP A 280 -0.36 5.01 9.28
CA ASP A 280 0.36 4.53 8.10
C ASP A 280 0.27 3.00 7.92
N SER A 281 -0.16 2.26 8.93
CA SER A 281 -0.29 0.80 8.88
C SER A 281 -0.98 0.33 7.61
N GLY A 282 -0.42 -0.64 6.92
CA GLY A 282 -0.93 -1.16 5.65
C GLY A 282 -0.53 -0.38 4.40
N THR A 283 0.04 0.82 4.55
CA THR A 283 0.50 1.61 3.39
C THR A 283 1.64 0.89 2.66
N PRO A 284 1.57 0.73 1.33
CA PRO A 284 2.62 0.07 0.58
C PRO A 284 3.95 0.83 0.59
N LEU A 285 5.06 0.11 0.72
CA LEU A 285 6.36 0.60 0.32
C LEU A 285 6.61 0.24 -1.14
N TYR A 286 7.03 1.21 -1.94
CA TYR A 286 7.10 1.06 -3.38
C TYR A 286 8.19 1.91 -4.03
N LYS A 287 8.60 1.50 -5.22
CA LYS A 287 9.55 2.23 -6.07
C LYS A 287 9.09 2.09 -7.52
N GLY A 288 8.97 3.21 -8.22
CA GLY A 288 8.40 3.22 -9.57
C GLY A 288 6.96 2.69 -9.55
N ASP A 289 6.71 1.64 -10.32
CA ASP A 289 5.41 0.96 -10.45
C ASP A 289 5.41 -0.42 -9.76
N GLU A 290 6.26 -0.61 -8.75
CA GLU A 290 6.39 -1.88 -8.01
C GLU A 290 6.26 -1.64 -6.52
N MET A 291 5.44 -2.46 -5.86
CA MET A 291 5.29 -2.47 -4.40
C MET A 291 5.83 -3.77 -3.81
N TYR A 292 6.47 -3.66 -2.65
CA TYR A 292 7.30 -4.73 -2.10
C TYR A 292 6.89 -5.20 -0.71
N GLY A 293 5.99 -4.45 -0.07
CA GLY A 293 5.56 -4.69 1.29
C GLY A 293 4.58 -3.64 1.79
N THR A 294 4.02 -3.84 2.97
CA THR A 294 3.14 -2.87 3.64
C THR A 294 3.67 -2.52 5.02
N ALA A 295 3.47 -1.27 5.45
CA ALA A 295 3.81 -0.82 6.78
C ALA A 295 3.08 -1.68 7.84
N SER A 296 3.79 -2.08 8.90
CA SER A 296 3.28 -2.97 9.93
C SER A 296 3.40 -2.33 11.31
N TYR A 297 4.63 -2.09 11.77
CA TYR A 297 4.92 -1.60 13.10
C TYR A 297 5.99 -0.52 13.09
N TYR A 298 6.09 0.19 14.20
CA TYR A 298 7.16 1.15 14.44
C TYR A 298 7.89 0.80 15.73
N GLY A 299 9.22 0.82 15.68
CA GLY A 299 10.08 0.62 16.82
C GLY A 299 10.18 1.88 17.67
N VAL A 300 9.94 1.74 18.98
CA VAL A 300 10.06 2.85 19.95
C VAL A 300 11.50 3.32 20.19
N ASN A 301 12.50 2.49 19.86
CA ASN A 301 13.91 2.82 19.98
C ASN A 301 14.54 2.70 18.58
N ASN A 302 15.23 3.76 18.12
CA ASN A 302 15.91 3.87 16.82
C ASN A 302 15.05 4.18 15.58
N TYR A 303 13.74 4.43 15.72
CA TYR A 303 12.88 4.91 14.62
C TYR A 303 12.90 4.00 13.38
N GLN A 304 13.14 2.72 13.63
CA GLN A 304 12.98 1.66 12.65
C GLN A 304 11.49 1.44 12.42
N SER A 305 11.11 1.33 11.16
CA SER A 305 9.74 1.07 10.75
C SER A 305 9.72 -0.26 10.01
N GLY A 306 8.95 -1.20 10.53
CA GLY A 306 8.85 -2.55 10.01
C GLY A 306 7.74 -2.67 8.96
N PHE A 307 8.03 -3.42 7.91
CA PHE A 307 7.15 -3.67 6.79
C PHE A 307 7.02 -5.17 6.57
N ASN A 308 5.81 -5.67 6.34
CA ASN A 308 5.65 -7.04 5.85
C ASN A 308 6.27 -7.16 4.46
N GLU A 309 7.00 -8.23 4.18
CA GLU A 309 7.50 -8.49 2.82
C GLU A 309 6.45 -9.21 1.98
N PHE A 310 6.46 -9.01 0.67
CA PHE A 310 5.61 -9.78 -0.25
C PHE A 310 6.24 -11.07 -0.74
N GLU A 311 7.57 -11.14 -0.77
CA GLU A 311 8.36 -12.25 -1.29
C GLU A 311 8.00 -13.65 -0.74
N PRO A 312 7.75 -13.84 0.57
CA PRO A 312 7.38 -15.17 1.07
C PRO A 312 5.90 -15.52 0.84
N TYR A 313 5.09 -14.58 0.33
CA TYR A 313 3.64 -14.74 0.15
C TYR A 313 3.21 -14.75 -1.33
N THR A 314 4.12 -14.97 -2.27
CA THR A 314 3.81 -15.01 -3.71
C THR A 314 2.71 -16.00 -4.06
N GLU A 315 2.80 -17.23 -3.55
CA GLU A 315 1.75 -18.27 -3.69
C GLU A 315 0.42 -17.86 -3.06
N TRP A 316 0.46 -17.14 -1.94
CA TRP A 316 -0.74 -16.61 -1.32
C TRP A 316 -1.42 -15.59 -2.22
N PHE A 317 -0.69 -14.61 -2.75
CA PHE A 317 -1.25 -13.62 -3.68
C PHE A 317 -1.90 -14.30 -4.88
N ILE A 318 -1.21 -15.27 -5.49
CA ILE A 318 -1.72 -16.07 -6.61
C ILE A 318 -3.03 -16.75 -6.25
N ARG A 319 -3.08 -17.50 -5.14
CA ARG A 319 -4.27 -18.30 -4.80
C ARG A 319 -5.44 -17.48 -4.31
N THR A 320 -5.15 -16.42 -3.54
CA THR A 320 -6.16 -15.57 -2.95
C THR A 320 -6.82 -14.76 -4.04
N ILE A 321 -6.07 -13.94 -4.79
CA ILE A 321 -6.64 -13.10 -5.85
C ILE A 321 -7.20 -13.98 -6.99
N GLY A 322 -6.49 -15.04 -7.39
CA GLY A 322 -7.02 -16.11 -8.22
C GLY A 322 -7.45 -15.70 -9.64
N LYS A 323 -6.96 -14.57 -10.15
CA LYS A 323 -7.31 -14.04 -11.48
C LYS A 323 -6.26 -13.05 -12.00
N VAL A 324 -6.38 -12.66 -13.26
CA VAL A 324 -5.64 -11.50 -13.78
C VAL A 324 -6.27 -10.23 -13.20
N ALA A 325 -5.48 -9.45 -12.46
CA ALA A 325 -5.91 -8.21 -11.86
C ALA A 325 -5.47 -7.02 -12.71
N PHE A 326 -6.41 -6.14 -13.00
CA PHE A 326 -6.24 -4.87 -13.69
C PHE A 326 -7.49 -4.01 -13.42
N PRO A 327 -7.39 -2.68 -13.48
CA PRO A 327 -8.56 -1.81 -13.39
C PRO A 327 -9.48 -2.05 -14.60
N SER A 328 -10.63 -2.68 -14.38
CA SER A 328 -11.58 -3.01 -15.46
C SER A 328 -12.32 -1.77 -15.99
N LYS A 329 -12.32 -0.67 -15.23
CA LYS A 329 -12.96 0.59 -15.58
C LYS A 329 -12.01 1.76 -15.29
N LEU A 330 -11.67 2.50 -16.33
CA LEU A 330 -10.91 3.74 -16.28
C LEU A 330 -11.84 4.92 -16.61
N ILE A 331 -11.88 5.90 -15.72
CA ILE A 331 -12.58 7.17 -15.94
C ILE A 331 -11.54 8.26 -15.76
N PHE A 332 -11.27 9.00 -16.84
CA PHE A 332 -10.38 10.14 -16.79
C PHE A 332 -11.17 11.45 -16.75
N VAL A 333 -10.79 12.34 -15.84
CA VAL A 333 -11.22 13.74 -15.81
C VAL A 333 -10.12 14.65 -16.34
N GLU A 334 -10.47 15.88 -16.72
CA GLU A 334 -9.52 16.85 -17.27
C GLU A 334 -8.30 17.07 -16.36
N SER A 335 -8.51 17.12 -15.04
CA SER A 335 -7.41 17.30 -14.07
C SER A 335 -6.38 16.18 -14.11
N ASP A 336 -6.79 14.94 -14.43
CA ASP A 336 -5.90 13.79 -14.46
C ASP A 336 -4.83 13.95 -15.54
N PHE A 337 -5.18 14.52 -16.70
CA PHE A 337 -4.22 14.74 -17.79
C PHE A 337 -3.12 15.72 -17.39
N SER A 338 -3.45 16.73 -16.59
CA SER A 338 -2.46 17.65 -16.04
C SER A 338 -1.59 17.00 -14.95
N GLN A 339 -2.18 16.11 -14.15
CA GLN A 339 -1.49 15.43 -13.05
C GLN A 339 -0.52 14.36 -13.54
N PHE A 340 -0.92 13.58 -14.53
CA PHE A 340 -0.18 12.43 -15.06
C PHE A 340 0.54 12.74 -16.38
N ASN A 341 0.66 14.01 -16.76
CA ASN A 341 1.23 14.44 -18.04
C ASN A 341 0.61 13.76 -19.27
N GLY A 342 -0.65 13.34 -19.16
CA GLY A 342 -1.40 12.65 -20.21
C GLY A 342 -0.98 11.19 -20.47
N GLU A 343 -0.14 10.58 -19.63
CA GLU A 343 0.23 9.16 -19.71
C GLU A 343 -0.17 8.41 -18.44
N PHE A 344 -1.06 7.44 -18.59
CA PHE A 344 -1.61 6.63 -17.49
C PHE A 344 -1.04 5.22 -17.56
N ARG A 345 -0.30 4.82 -16.51
CA ARG A 345 0.35 3.51 -16.43
C ARG A 345 -0.53 2.55 -15.65
N ILE A 346 -1.08 1.56 -16.34
CA ILE A 346 -2.10 0.63 -15.83
C ILE A 346 -1.47 -0.76 -15.66
N PRO A 347 -1.41 -1.32 -14.45
CA PRO A 347 -0.86 -2.64 -14.24
C PRO A 347 -1.83 -3.72 -14.72
N VAL A 348 -1.26 -4.75 -15.33
CA VAL A 348 -1.93 -6.03 -15.60
C VAL A 348 -1.06 -7.12 -14.98
N GLN A 349 -1.57 -7.83 -13.98
CA GLN A 349 -0.81 -8.83 -13.26
C GLN A 349 -1.58 -10.14 -13.12
N ASN A 350 -0.91 -11.25 -13.42
CA ASN A 350 -1.51 -12.58 -13.40
C ASN A 350 -1.40 -13.22 -12.01
N PHE A 351 -2.47 -13.18 -11.22
CA PHE A 351 -2.56 -13.92 -9.97
C PHE A 351 -3.30 -15.25 -10.17
N THR A 352 -2.97 -16.02 -11.21
CA THR A 352 -3.46 -17.39 -11.37
C THR A 352 -2.29 -18.38 -11.32
N ASP A 353 -2.59 -19.66 -11.13
CA ASP A 353 -1.60 -20.75 -11.18
C ASP A 353 -1.28 -21.19 -12.62
N SER A 354 -1.75 -20.42 -13.61
CA SER A 354 -1.65 -20.74 -15.04
C SER A 354 -1.08 -19.58 -15.84
N THR A 355 -0.37 -19.89 -16.92
CA THR A 355 0.08 -18.86 -17.87
C THR A 355 -1.10 -18.30 -18.66
N ILE A 356 -1.22 -16.98 -18.71
CA ILE A 356 -2.26 -16.28 -19.48
C ILE A 356 -1.65 -15.69 -20.76
N THR A 357 -2.39 -15.74 -21.87
CA THR A 357 -1.98 -15.11 -23.13
C THR A 357 -2.65 -13.75 -23.29
N LEU A 358 -1.85 -12.76 -23.65
CA LEU A 358 -2.28 -11.42 -24.03
C LEU A 358 -2.21 -11.25 -25.55
N ASP A 359 -3.21 -10.59 -26.13
CA ASP A 359 -3.26 -10.23 -27.55
C ASP A 359 -2.48 -8.93 -27.81
N THR A 360 -1.17 -8.97 -27.52
CA THR A 360 -0.29 -7.80 -27.62
C THR A 360 -0.21 -7.22 -29.03
N GLU A 361 -0.43 -8.02 -30.08
CA GLU A 361 -0.39 -7.54 -31.47
C GLU A 361 -1.62 -6.69 -31.83
N ASN A 362 -2.75 -6.89 -31.16
CA ASN A 362 -4.00 -6.17 -31.40
C ASN A 362 -4.45 -5.32 -30.20
N LEU A 363 -3.53 -5.01 -29.28
CA LEU A 363 -3.78 -4.17 -28.11
C LEU A 363 -3.86 -2.70 -28.53
N THR A 364 -4.96 -2.36 -29.19
CA THR A 364 -5.23 -1.04 -29.75
C THR A 364 -6.68 -0.66 -29.52
N PHE A 365 -6.95 0.64 -29.35
CA PHE A 365 -8.31 1.16 -29.45
C PHE A 365 -8.75 1.29 -30.91
N ASP A 366 -10.05 1.48 -31.12
CA ASP A 366 -10.59 1.79 -32.44
C ASP A 366 -9.89 3.01 -33.08
N ASP A 367 -9.82 3.05 -34.41
CA ASP A 367 -9.16 4.14 -35.16
C ASP A 367 -9.75 5.52 -34.80
N ASN A 368 -11.06 5.56 -34.54
CA ASN A 368 -11.80 6.76 -34.14
C ASN A 368 -11.70 7.07 -32.64
N SER A 369 -11.09 6.20 -31.85
CA SER A 369 -10.85 6.45 -30.43
C SER A 369 -9.92 7.63 -30.25
N TYR A 370 -10.20 8.41 -29.23
CA TYR A 370 -9.38 9.51 -28.74
C TYR A 370 -8.18 9.01 -27.94
N PHE A 371 -8.29 7.80 -27.39
CA PHE A 371 -7.23 7.14 -26.68
C PHE A 371 -6.31 6.38 -27.62
N GLU A 372 -5.06 6.24 -27.19
CA GLU A 372 -4.11 5.30 -27.74
C GLU A 372 -3.53 4.45 -26.61
N ALA A 373 -3.12 3.23 -26.93
CA ALA A 373 -2.49 2.31 -26.00
C ALA A 373 -1.12 1.91 -26.54
N ARG A 374 -0.13 1.91 -25.65
CA ARG A 374 1.14 1.21 -25.82
C ARG A 374 1.30 0.24 -24.65
N HIS A 375 2.13 -0.78 -24.77
CA HIS A 375 2.33 -1.74 -23.70
C HIS A 375 3.80 -2.11 -23.54
N GLU A 376 4.13 -2.51 -22.32
CA GLU A 376 5.41 -3.11 -21.93
C GLU A 376 5.22 -4.61 -21.63
N CYS A 377 4.08 -5.16 -22.08
CA CYS A 377 3.66 -6.53 -21.79
C CYS A 377 4.28 -7.58 -22.73
N PRO A 378 4.73 -8.74 -22.21
CA PRO A 378 4.98 -9.93 -23.01
C PRO A 378 3.65 -10.52 -23.52
N SER A 379 3.72 -11.39 -24.53
CA SER A 379 2.54 -12.09 -25.07
C SER A 379 1.98 -13.17 -24.13
N GLN A 380 2.78 -13.59 -23.14
CA GLN A 380 2.40 -14.55 -22.12
C GLN A 380 2.82 -14.01 -20.76
N LEU A 381 1.91 -14.07 -19.79
CA LEU A 381 2.18 -13.76 -18.39
C LEU A 381 2.12 -15.05 -17.58
N SER A 382 3.25 -15.42 -16.98
CA SER A 382 3.34 -16.51 -16.00
C SER A 382 2.69 -16.11 -14.67
N SER A 383 2.60 -17.03 -13.72
CA SER A 383 2.04 -16.75 -12.39
C SER A 383 2.83 -15.64 -11.68
N LEU A 384 2.12 -14.71 -11.05
CA LEU A 384 2.61 -13.45 -10.46
C LEU A 384 3.23 -12.44 -11.45
N GLU A 385 3.57 -12.86 -12.66
CA GLU A 385 4.13 -11.95 -13.66
C GLU A 385 3.13 -10.84 -14.01
N GLY A 386 3.65 -9.63 -14.16
CA GLY A 386 2.85 -8.47 -14.52
C GLY A 386 3.59 -7.55 -15.46
N CYS A 387 2.83 -6.63 -16.04
CA CYS A 387 3.33 -5.65 -16.98
C CYS A 387 2.50 -4.37 -16.92
N MET A 388 3.01 -3.33 -17.57
CA MET A 388 2.33 -2.03 -17.66
C MET A 388 1.75 -1.81 -19.05
N LEU A 389 0.48 -1.43 -19.10
CA LEU A 389 -0.10 -0.72 -20.22
C LEU A 389 0.11 0.78 -20.01
N VAL A 390 0.30 1.52 -21.08
CA VAL A 390 0.26 2.98 -21.03
C VAL A 390 -0.83 3.47 -21.96
N ILE A 391 -1.79 4.15 -21.36
CA ILE A 391 -2.91 4.78 -22.05
C ILE A 391 -2.64 6.28 -22.09
N SER A 392 -2.80 6.87 -23.27
CA SER A 392 -2.63 8.30 -23.51
C SER A 392 -3.70 8.79 -24.50
N THR A 393 -3.61 10.07 -24.88
CA THR A 393 -4.52 10.68 -25.85
C THR A 393 -3.82 10.97 -27.15
N LYS A 394 -4.46 10.68 -28.30
CA LYS A 394 -3.87 10.90 -29.63
C LYS A 394 -3.59 12.37 -29.95
N SER A 395 -4.36 13.31 -29.38
CA SER A 395 -4.27 14.74 -29.70
C SER A 395 -3.78 15.63 -28.55
N GLY A 396 -3.58 15.09 -27.36
CA GLY A 396 -3.20 15.87 -26.17
C GLY A 396 -4.29 16.78 -25.61
N THR A 397 -5.55 16.69 -26.08
CA THR A 397 -6.63 17.66 -25.75
C THR A 397 -7.91 16.98 -25.28
N PHE A 398 -8.26 17.04 -23.99
CA PHE A 398 -9.36 16.28 -23.38
C PHE A 398 -10.69 16.34 -24.19
N ALA A 399 -11.36 15.19 -24.32
CA ALA A 399 -12.70 15.08 -24.91
C ALA A 399 -13.74 14.88 -23.80
N GLU A 400 -14.78 15.72 -23.75
CA GLU A 400 -15.76 15.73 -22.63
C GLU A 400 -16.66 14.48 -22.52
N SER A 401 -16.75 13.65 -23.56
CA SER A 401 -17.58 12.43 -23.54
C SER A 401 -17.08 11.39 -24.53
N GLN A 402 -16.26 10.47 -24.04
CA GLN A 402 -15.73 9.32 -24.77
C GLN A 402 -16.03 8.03 -24.01
N LEU A 403 -16.35 6.96 -24.74
CA LEU A 403 -16.39 5.59 -24.21
C LEU A 403 -15.76 4.66 -25.23
N ASP A 404 -14.71 3.97 -24.82
CA ASP A 404 -13.93 3.02 -25.61
C ASP A 404 -13.65 1.75 -24.83
N TYR A 405 -13.22 0.71 -25.54
CA TYR A 405 -12.91 -0.60 -24.98
C TYR A 405 -11.53 -1.02 -25.44
N LEU A 406 -10.72 -1.52 -24.51
CA LEU A 406 -9.42 -2.12 -24.79
C LEU A 406 -9.46 -3.59 -24.39
N TYR A 407 -9.25 -4.48 -25.35
CA TYR A 407 -9.24 -5.92 -25.11
C TYR A 407 -7.80 -6.39 -24.94
N LEU A 408 -7.49 -6.95 -23.77
CA LEU A 408 -6.20 -7.59 -23.51
C LEU A 408 -6.17 -9.00 -24.09
N ASN A 409 -7.34 -9.63 -24.15
CA ASN A 409 -7.69 -10.82 -24.94
C ASN A 409 -9.24 -10.89 -25.02
N PRO A 410 -9.86 -11.92 -25.62
CA PRO A 410 -11.32 -12.00 -25.73
C PRO A 410 -12.09 -12.02 -24.40
N ASP A 411 -11.45 -12.41 -23.30
CA ASP A 411 -12.05 -12.57 -21.98
C ASP A 411 -11.70 -11.41 -21.01
N LEU A 412 -10.68 -10.61 -21.35
CA LEU A 412 -10.15 -9.54 -20.51
C LEU A 412 -10.30 -8.20 -21.23
N MET A 413 -11.19 -7.35 -20.70
CA MET A 413 -11.52 -6.05 -21.31
C MET A 413 -11.46 -4.93 -20.28
N ILE A 414 -10.84 -3.80 -20.68
CA ILE A 414 -10.84 -2.54 -19.96
C ILE A 414 -11.83 -1.60 -20.63
N THR A 415 -12.75 -1.03 -19.85
CA THR A 415 -13.60 0.08 -20.30
C THR A 415 -12.89 1.39 -20.01
N VAL A 416 -12.74 2.25 -21.01
CA VAL A 416 -12.04 3.53 -20.89
C VAL A 416 -12.99 4.66 -21.26
N SER A 417 -13.13 5.65 -20.39
CA SER A 417 -14.06 6.75 -20.60
C SER A 417 -13.55 8.08 -20.07
N THR A 418 -14.14 9.16 -20.57
CA THR A 418 -14.01 10.50 -19.98
C THR A 418 -15.34 10.95 -19.40
N GLY A 419 -15.31 11.65 -18.27
CA GLY A 419 -16.53 12.18 -17.66
C GLY A 419 -16.39 12.45 -16.16
N GLU A 420 -17.47 12.92 -15.54
CA GLU A 420 -17.48 13.21 -14.10
C GLU A 420 -17.44 11.91 -13.26
N LEU A 421 -16.58 11.92 -12.22
CA LEU A 421 -16.55 10.88 -11.20
C LEU A 421 -17.87 10.92 -10.42
N THR A 422 -18.75 9.95 -10.68
CA THR A 422 -19.96 9.72 -9.89
C THR A 422 -19.73 8.52 -8.98
N ASP A 423 -18.93 8.71 -7.94
CA ASP A 423 -18.86 7.79 -6.80
C ASP A 423 -19.45 8.50 -5.58
N THR A 424 -20.76 8.39 -5.40
CA THR A 424 -21.45 8.93 -4.24
C THR A 424 -22.16 7.82 -3.49
N ARG A 425 -22.12 7.97 -2.16
CA ARG A 425 -22.73 7.10 -1.14
C ARG A 425 -24.16 6.65 -1.53
N PRO A 426 -24.52 5.37 -1.34
CA PRO A 426 -25.91 4.96 -1.27
C PRO A 426 -26.50 5.53 0.03
N ASP A 427 -27.34 6.55 -0.11
CA ASP A 427 -28.29 7.07 0.87
C ASP A 427 -27.72 7.43 2.26
N GLU A 428 -27.35 8.71 2.42
CA GLU A 428 -27.68 9.39 3.67
C GLU A 428 -29.00 10.12 3.46
N ASN A 429 -30.06 9.55 4.05
CA ASN A 429 -31.33 10.24 4.26
C ASN A 429 -31.05 11.58 4.96
N THR A 430 -30.94 12.65 4.19
CA THR A 430 -31.03 14.01 4.71
C THR A 430 -32.51 14.32 4.86
N ASP A 431 -33.09 13.76 5.93
CA ASP A 431 -34.38 14.21 6.41
C ASP A 431 -34.22 15.62 6.99
N GLU A 432 -35.19 16.46 6.65
CA GLU A 432 -35.20 17.91 6.79
C GLU A 432 -34.93 18.41 8.22
N THR A 433 -34.17 19.49 8.36
CA THR A 433 -34.63 20.79 8.89
C THR A 433 -33.44 21.72 9.14
N VAL A 434 -33.36 22.84 8.40
CA VAL A 434 -33.28 24.21 8.94
C VAL A 434 -33.51 25.17 7.76
N GLU A 435 -34.59 25.95 7.88
CA GLU A 435 -34.90 27.10 7.03
C GLU A 435 -33.84 28.21 7.12
N GLN A 436 -33.52 28.81 5.97
CA GLN A 436 -33.26 30.24 5.68
C GLN A 436 -32.36 30.27 4.43
N GLY A 437 -32.82 30.57 3.21
CA GLY A 437 -33.57 31.75 2.79
C GLY A 437 -32.65 32.60 1.90
N GLY A 438 -32.76 32.51 0.57
CA GLY A 438 -31.90 33.32 -0.32
C GLY A 438 -31.90 32.99 -1.81
N SER A 439 -33.03 33.24 -2.49
CA SER A 439 -33.16 33.85 -3.84
C SER A 439 -32.08 33.62 -4.91
N GLY A 440 -32.45 32.93 -6.01
CA GLY A 440 -31.86 33.14 -7.34
C GLY A 440 -32.21 32.06 -8.37
N GLY A 441 -33.18 32.32 -9.26
CA GLY A 441 -33.55 31.44 -10.39
C GLY A 441 -32.43 31.25 -11.42
N SER A 442 -32.49 30.32 -12.38
CA SER A 442 -33.64 30.03 -13.25
C SER A 442 -33.49 28.74 -14.09
N VAL A 443 -34.65 28.12 -14.42
CA VAL A 443 -35.02 27.29 -15.60
C VAL A 443 -34.20 26.02 -15.94
N GLY A 444 -34.80 24.86 -16.26
CA GLY A 444 -36.21 24.49 -16.42
C GLY A 444 -36.41 23.00 -16.82
N PHE A 445 -37.61 22.49 -16.49
CA PHE A 445 -38.42 21.46 -17.19
C PHE A 445 -37.71 20.29 -17.92
N THR A 446 -37.98 19.02 -17.60
CA THR A 446 -39.28 18.36 -17.84
C THR A 446 -39.39 17.02 -17.12
N TRP A 447 -40.61 16.74 -16.66
CA TRP A 447 -41.08 15.49 -16.05
C TRP A 447 -41.16 14.33 -17.05
N LEU A 448 -40.73 13.13 -16.64
CA LEU A 448 -41.32 11.87 -17.11
C LEU A 448 -41.48 10.93 -15.90
N GLY A 449 -42.71 10.80 -15.42
CA GLY A 449 -43.06 9.94 -14.30
C GLY A 449 -43.18 8.47 -14.71
N PHE A 450 -42.58 7.59 -13.93
CA PHE A 450 -42.93 6.18 -13.88
C PHE A 450 -43.54 5.87 -12.51
N LEU A 451 -44.85 5.63 -12.50
CA LEU A 451 -45.60 5.13 -11.34
C LEU A 451 -45.36 3.62 -11.23
N ILE A 452 -44.70 3.16 -10.16
CA ILE A 452 -44.74 1.76 -9.73
C ILE A 452 -45.78 1.65 -8.60
N ALA A 453 -46.85 0.90 -8.90
CA ALA A 453 -47.91 0.61 -7.95
C ALA A 453 -47.48 -0.52 -7.00
N VAL A 454 -47.46 -0.23 -5.70
CA VAL A 454 -47.39 -1.22 -4.63
C VAL A 454 -48.72 -1.96 -4.53
N ARG A 455 -48.71 -3.29 -4.63
CA ARG A 455 -49.83 -4.16 -4.25
C ARG A 455 -49.40 -5.11 -3.14
N LEU A 456 -49.69 -4.71 -1.90
CA LEU A 456 -49.70 -5.60 -0.74
C LEU A 456 -50.89 -6.57 -0.87
N ILE A 457 -50.62 -7.87 -0.90
CA ILE A 457 -51.62 -8.91 -0.64
C ILE A 457 -51.16 -9.70 0.58
N PHE A 458 -51.86 -9.46 1.70
CA PHE A 458 -51.94 -10.40 2.80
C PHE A 458 -52.62 -11.69 2.32
N ASN A 459 -52.07 -12.86 2.66
CA ASN A 459 -52.93 -13.99 2.96
C ASN A 459 -52.32 -14.87 4.07
N LYS A 460 -52.98 -14.83 5.24
CA LYS A 460 -52.89 -15.83 6.31
C LYS A 460 -53.56 -17.12 5.83
N GLY A 461 -53.01 -18.27 6.20
CA GLY A 461 -53.80 -19.51 6.10
C GLY A 461 -53.10 -20.84 6.33
N ARG A 462 -52.37 -21.04 7.44
CA ARG A 462 -52.60 -22.10 8.45
C ARG A 462 -51.45 -22.19 9.42
#